data_AF-A0A1H9GR26-F1
#
_entry.id   AF-A0A1H9GR26-F1
#
_cell.length_a   1.000
_cell.length_b   1.000
_cell.length_c   1.000
_cell.angle_alpha   90.00
_cell.angle_beta   90.00
_cell.angle_gamma   90.00
#
_symmetry.space_group_name_H-M   'P 1'
#
loop_
_entity.id
_entity.type
_entity.pdbx_description
1 polymer ?
#
loop_
_entity_poly.entity_id
_entity_poly.type
_entity_poly.pdbx_seq_one_letter_code
_entity_poly.pdbx_strand_id
1 'polypeptide(L)'
;MCTLLLSGCSSSSLMLDTEEEDSRTEDIKNVDESGETDDSNLLNSSDEKTSEDDSESNSSDQSDNDEAVWDSPMAEYVPESPYSYYIKFVNEEIATRSDDKYFSDYITGDYKYVCCDLSGDGIAELVILSFEDDEERLVVFSYDSDKDEIYNSINRKYNSDCDYISKNGFALINSYEDESGNRYSGKTDDESYTQKISIILSDDSSKMGYSLFQWKREAGSSEYDGPSEDIYDQIMEMASDQVIFSEGKDPGDMIPYLEECEESFEDSIEEYKKFKQSGNGIFRNLSIIDLPDNEYKEADAAYEAFLNNETTVRCEYGIKAYNTSFSYIYGEKYTLSQWLDQDDSDTLETRYIDCGNDGSKELVVSVTEELNQEPFEYIYVISFYDGHLYLRFLTQSSSRSDTSIGDNGYILDGGSSSEYVEIINEAFLDSDIIFHYIYQLKKVSGEGLRDYFTDIDEEAEELLTIYIYNIDDETYYVAYYDYEEVTTEADHTDFMKSCEEQGIVFSSQEDIDELIEEQKYSNGF
;
A
#
# COMPACT_ATOMS: atom_id res chain seq x y z
N MET A 1 -23.15 -34.98 -2.00
CA MET A 1 -23.09 -35.92 -3.14
C MET A 1 -23.31 -35.16 -4.45
N CYS A 2 -22.25 -34.49 -4.91
CA CYS A 2 -22.12 -33.99 -6.29
C CYS A 2 -20.78 -34.53 -6.82
N THR A 3 -20.72 -34.88 -8.10
CA THR A 3 -19.53 -35.54 -8.68
C THR A 3 -18.68 -34.52 -9.42
N LEU A 4 -17.58 -34.10 -8.81
CA LEU A 4 -16.52 -33.39 -9.52
C LEU A 4 -15.84 -34.36 -10.50
N LEU A 5 -15.64 -33.90 -11.74
CA LEU A 5 -15.02 -34.67 -12.82
C LEU A 5 -13.63 -34.11 -13.11
N LEU A 6 -12.60 -34.75 -12.53
CA LEU A 6 -11.22 -34.44 -12.84
C LEU A 6 -10.88 -34.90 -14.28
N SER A 7 -10.53 -33.93 -15.13
CA SER A 7 -9.80 -34.14 -16.37
C SER A 7 -8.98 -32.88 -16.66
N GLY A 8 -7.67 -32.94 -16.94
CA GLY A 8 -6.82 -34.11 -17.15
C GLY A 8 -5.87 -33.83 -18.30
N CYS A 9 -4.60 -33.55 -17.99
CA CYS A 9 -3.66 -32.93 -18.92
C CYS A 9 -3.40 -33.76 -20.18
N SER A 10 -3.28 -33.08 -21.33
CA SER A 10 -2.76 -33.67 -22.57
C SER A 10 -1.77 -32.71 -23.24
N SER A 11 -0.47 -32.93 -23.01
CA SER A 11 0.63 -32.17 -23.61
C SER A 11 0.88 -32.54 -25.08
N SER A 12 1.83 -31.84 -25.71
CA SER A 12 2.34 -31.99 -27.09
C SER A 12 1.48 -31.34 -28.19
N SER A 13 2.06 -30.80 -29.27
CA SER A 13 3.46 -30.89 -29.74
C SER A 13 3.95 -29.60 -30.41
N LEU A 14 5.24 -29.28 -30.25
CA LEU A 14 5.95 -28.40 -31.20
C LEU A 14 5.82 -28.92 -32.63
N MET A 15 5.59 -28.03 -33.59
CA MET A 15 6.17 -28.14 -34.93
C MET A 15 6.78 -26.80 -35.34
N LEU A 16 8.11 -26.75 -35.31
CA LEU A 16 8.89 -25.82 -36.12
C LEU A 16 8.94 -26.37 -37.55
N ASP A 17 8.65 -25.53 -38.54
CA ASP A 17 9.13 -25.70 -39.91
C ASP A 17 9.50 -24.31 -40.46
N THR A 18 10.64 -24.24 -41.15
CA THR A 18 11.28 -23.01 -41.63
C THR A 18 11.55 -23.09 -43.13
N GLU A 19 11.22 -22.04 -43.90
CA GLU A 19 11.80 -21.68 -45.20
C GLU A 19 11.32 -20.22 -45.48
N GLU A 20 12.19 -19.20 -45.45
CA GLU A 20 13.20 -18.75 -46.43
C GLU A 20 12.68 -17.65 -47.40
N GLU A 21 13.31 -16.46 -47.32
CA GLU A 21 13.46 -15.36 -48.34
C GLU A 21 12.17 -14.78 -49.03
N ASP A 22 12.10 -13.57 -49.60
CA ASP A 22 13.13 -12.71 -50.20
C ASP A 22 12.69 -11.21 -50.37
N SER A 23 13.65 -10.29 -50.28
CA SER A 23 13.76 -9.00 -51.00
C SER A 23 12.96 -7.71 -50.65
N ARG A 24 13.74 -6.60 -50.61
CA ARG A 24 13.55 -5.25 -51.24
C ARG A 24 12.69 -4.13 -50.60
N THR A 25 13.43 -3.21 -49.97
CA THR A 25 13.56 -1.77 -50.30
C THR A 25 12.77 -1.17 -51.48
N GLU A 26 12.06 -0.06 -51.23
CA GLU A 26 12.34 1.34 -51.66
C GLU A 26 11.26 2.24 -50.99
N ASP A 27 11.57 3.22 -50.14
CA ASP A 27 12.23 4.53 -50.39
C ASP A 27 11.38 5.49 -51.25
N ILE A 28 10.89 6.58 -50.64
CA ILE A 28 10.51 7.87 -51.27
C ILE A 28 10.47 8.95 -50.18
N LYS A 29 11.00 10.14 -50.50
CA LYS A 29 11.10 11.29 -49.58
C LYS A 29 10.17 12.44 -49.96
N ASN A 30 9.97 13.30 -48.97
CA ASN A 30 9.38 14.64 -48.96
C ASN A 30 9.50 15.42 -50.29
N VAL A 31 8.47 16.21 -50.57
CA VAL A 31 8.59 17.50 -51.27
C VAL A 31 7.95 18.56 -50.36
N ASP A 32 8.49 19.77 -50.41
CA ASP A 32 8.39 20.79 -49.38
C ASP A 32 7.66 22.07 -49.88
N GLU A 33 7.64 23.09 -49.01
CA GLU A 33 7.54 24.52 -49.30
C GLU A 33 6.20 25.19 -49.71
N SER A 34 5.83 26.14 -48.85
CA SER A 34 5.53 27.57 -49.15
C SER A 34 4.07 28.06 -49.18
N GLY A 35 3.85 29.22 -48.52
CA GLY A 35 2.55 29.92 -48.52
C GLY A 35 2.31 30.94 -47.39
N GLU A 36 3.25 31.87 -47.13
CA GLU A 36 2.94 33.05 -46.29
C GLU A 36 1.95 34.00 -47.02
N THR A 37 1.03 34.65 -46.30
CA THR A 37 1.03 36.11 -46.02
C THR A 37 -0.31 36.71 -45.53
N ASP A 38 -0.18 37.68 -44.63
CA ASP A 38 -0.90 38.97 -44.51
C ASP A 38 -2.44 39.08 -44.34
N ASP A 39 -2.81 39.28 -43.06
CA ASP A 39 -3.22 40.60 -42.51
C ASP A 39 -4.64 41.19 -42.70
N SER A 40 -5.10 41.82 -41.61
CA SER A 40 -6.02 42.98 -41.52
C SER A 40 -7.56 42.83 -41.64
N ASN A 41 -8.20 42.58 -40.49
CA ASN A 41 -8.94 43.57 -39.67
C ASN A 41 -10.21 44.31 -40.22
N LEU A 42 -10.99 44.85 -39.27
CA LEU A 42 -11.96 45.97 -39.32
C LEU A 42 -13.48 45.76 -39.58
N LEU A 43 -14.25 46.03 -38.50
CA LEU A 43 -15.46 46.90 -38.44
C LEU A 43 -16.81 46.30 -38.95
N ASN A 44 -17.99 46.68 -38.41
CA ASN A 44 -18.31 47.74 -37.43
C ASN A 44 -19.68 47.58 -36.70
N SER A 45 -19.86 48.36 -35.61
CA SER A 45 -21.07 49.11 -35.19
C SER A 45 -22.42 48.39 -34.95
N SER A 46 -23.29 48.78 -34.01
CA SER A 46 -23.28 49.78 -32.89
C SER A 46 -24.61 49.57 -32.09
N ASP A 47 -25.04 50.29 -31.04
CA ASP A 47 -24.76 51.62 -30.48
C ASP A 47 -25.05 51.65 -28.96
N GLU A 48 -24.26 52.44 -28.20
CA GLU A 48 -24.66 53.57 -27.32
C GLU A 48 -25.99 53.55 -26.49
N LYS A 49 -26.15 54.18 -25.31
CA LYS A 49 -25.41 55.18 -24.48
C LYS A 49 -26.11 55.28 -23.09
N THR A 50 -25.57 55.76 -21.95
CA THR A 50 -24.24 56.21 -21.45
C THR A 50 -24.19 55.82 -19.94
N SER A 51 -23.57 56.43 -18.91
CA SER A 51 -22.86 57.72 -18.65
C SER A 51 -21.87 57.54 -17.49
N GLU A 52 -20.88 58.44 -17.39
CA GLU A 52 -19.82 58.42 -16.36
C GLU A 52 -20.28 58.91 -14.96
N ASP A 53 -19.67 58.41 -13.88
CA ASP A 53 -18.62 59.13 -13.11
C ASP A 53 -18.14 58.38 -11.84
N ASP A 54 -16.82 58.33 -11.68
CA ASP A 54 -15.94 58.03 -10.52
C ASP A 54 -16.51 57.64 -9.14
N SER A 55 -15.98 56.54 -8.55
CA SER A 55 -15.06 56.62 -7.39
C SER A 55 -14.42 55.26 -7.03
N GLU A 56 -13.20 55.31 -6.48
CA GLU A 56 -12.42 54.14 -6.03
C GLU A 56 -12.84 53.67 -4.62
N SER A 57 -12.96 52.35 -4.41
CA SER A 57 -12.65 51.72 -3.11
C SER A 57 -12.50 50.20 -3.24
N ASN A 58 -11.41 49.63 -2.70
CA ASN A 58 -11.24 48.19 -2.60
C ASN A 58 -12.30 47.54 -1.68
N SER A 59 -12.95 46.49 -2.18
CA SER A 59 -13.17 45.27 -1.41
C SER A 59 -13.02 44.09 -2.37
N SER A 60 -11.92 43.35 -2.25
CA SER A 60 -11.85 42.00 -2.80
C SER A 60 -12.78 41.13 -1.96
N ASP A 61 -13.94 40.79 -2.51
CA ASP A 61 -14.72 39.68 -1.98
C ASP A 61 -13.86 38.42 -2.18
N GLN A 62 -13.21 37.97 -1.11
CA GLN A 62 -12.72 36.59 -1.05
C GLN A 62 -13.96 35.71 -1.13
N SER A 63 -14.06 34.91 -2.18
CA SER A 63 -14.96 33.78 -2.18
C SER A 63 -14.38 32.76 -1.20
N ASP A 64 -14.89 32.76 0.02
CA ASP A 64 -14.70 31.69 0.99
C ASP A 64 -15.36 30.42 0.39
N ASN A 65 -14.63 29.74 -0.49
CA ASN A 65 -14.88 28.36 -0.86
C ASN A 65 -14.46 27.52 0.36
N ASP A 66 -15.36 27.46 1.34
CA ASP A 66 -15.40 26.32 2.26
C ASP A 66 -15.76 25.10 1.41
N GLU A 67 -14.76 24.49 0.74
CA GLU A 67 -14.92 23.16 0.17
C GLU A 67 -15.24 22.22 1.34
N ALA A 68 -16.40 21.58 1.27
CA ALA A 68 -16.88 20.77 2.37
C ALA A 68 -15.90 19.61 2.58
N VAL A 69 -15.27 19.58 3.76
CA VAL A 69 -14.55 18.41 4.26
C VAL A 69 -15.53 17.24 4.19
N TRP A 70 -15.23 16.29 3.31
CA TRP A 70 -16.18 15.25 2.91
C TRP A 70 -16.31 14.19 4.00
N ASP A 71 -17.54 13.84 4.35
CA ASP A 71 -17.78 12.79 5.35
C ASP A 71 -17.35 11.42 4.77
N SER A 72 -16.30 10.86 5.38
CA SER A 72 -15.78 9.52 5.11
C SER A 72 -16.69 8.47 5.73
N PRO A 73 -17.05 7.36 5.05
CA PRO A 73 -17.67 6.20 5.69
C PRO A 73 -16.83 5.60 6.83
N MET A 74 -15.51 5.85 6.87
CA MET A 74 -14.59 5.47 7.95
C MET A 74 -14.16 6.67 8.82
N ALA A 75 -14.97 7.74 8.89
CA ALA A 75 -14.67 8.93 9.70
C ALA A 75 -14.45 8.58 11.18
N GLU A 76 -15.32 7.75 11.77
CA GLU A 76 -15.26 7.33 13.18
C GLU A 76 -14.19 6.26 13.50
N TYR A 77 -13.54 5.65 12.49
CA TYR A 77 -12.50 4.63 12.73
C TYR A 77 -11.23 5.27 13.29
N VAL A 78 -10.78 4.82 14.47
CA VAL A 78 -9.46 5.11 15.02
C VAL A 78 -8.66 3.80 15.06
N PRO A 79 -7.42 3.77 14.54
CA PRO A 79 -6.54 2.59 14.59
C PRO A 79 -5.97 2.39 16.00
N GLU A 80 -5.11 1.39 16.20
CA GLU A 80 -4.36 1.25 17.45
C GLU A 80 -3.26 2.32 17.58
N SER A 81 -2.99 2.78 18.80
CA SER A 81 -1.92 3.74 19.07
C SER A 81 -0.53 3.10 19.15
N PRO A 82 0.47 3.61 18.42
CA PRO A 82 1.82 3.03 18.41
C PRO A 82 2.65 3.44 19.65
N TYR A 83 2.26 4.49 20.38
CA TYR A 83 3.14 5.07 21.41
C TYR A 83 3.35 4.14 22.61
N SER A 84 2.33 3.36 23.01
CA SER A 84 2.51 2.31 24.02
C SER A 84 3.59 1.28 23.62
N TYR A 85 3.75 0.97 22.34
CA TYR A 85 4.81 0.11 21.82
C TYR A 85 6.16 0.84 21.73
N TYR A 86 6.20 2.10 21.28
CA TYR A 86 7.43 2.89 21.33
C TYR A 86 7.95 3.03 22.76
N ILE A 87 7.08 3.15 23.78
CA ILE A 87 7.46 3.16 25.20
C ILE A 87 8.05 1.81 25.63
N LYS A 88 7.47 0.66 25.23
CA LYS A 88 8.06 -0.68 25.49
C LYS A 88 9.47 -0.79 24.87
N PHE A 89 9.63 -0.35 23.62
CA PHE A 89 10.90 -0.39 22.89
C PHE A 89 11.97 0.52 23.53
N VAL A 90 11.61 1.75 23.89
CA VAL A 90 12.51 2.72 24.57
C VAL A 90 12.93 2.26 25.97
N ASN A 91 12.12 1.42 26.64
CA ASN A 91 12.46 0.78 27.92
C ASN A 91 13.25 -0.55 27.75
N GLU A 92 13.60 -0.94 26.52
CA GLU A 92 14.27 -2.20 26.19
C GLU A 92 13.45 -3.47 26.55
N GLU A 93 12.12 -3.37 26.55
CA GLU A 93 11.21 -4.50 26.84
C GLU A 93 10.89 -5.35 25.60
N ILE A 94 11.00 -4.75 24.40
CA ILE A 94 10.85 -5.39 23.09
C ILE A 94 11.97 -4.93 22.14
N ALA A 95 12.16 -5.66 21.05
CA ALA A 95 13.18 -5.40 20.02
C ALA A 95 12.54 -5.25 18.63
N THR A 96 13.29 -4.75 17.65
CA THR A 96 12.82 -4.59 16.27
C THR A 96 12.74 -5.93 15.54
N ARG A 97 11.58 -6.27 14.92
CA ARG A 97 11.43 -7.49 14.09
C ARG A 97 12.55 -7.63 13.06
N SER A 98 12.92 -6.52 12.45
CA SER A 98 13.73 -6.53 11.23
C SER A 98 15.23 -6.70 11.45
N ASP A 99 15.76 -6.67 12.69
CA ASP A 99 17.15 -7.05 13.01
C ASP A 99 17.43 -7.39 14.50
N ASP A 100 16.43 -7.80 15.29
CA ASP A 100 16.55 -8.25 16.69
C ASP A 100 17.23 -7.23 17.63
N LYS A 101 17.05 -5.92 17.37
CA LYS A 101 17.77 -4.85 18.08
C LYS A 101 16.93 -4.10 19.09
N TYR A 102 17.63 -3.65 20.13
CA TYR A 102 17.13 -2.80 21.20
C TYR A 102 17.34 -1.32 20.86
N PHE A 103 16.64 -0.40 21.52
CA PHE A 103 16.72 1.04 21.22
C PHE A 103 18.15 1.57 21.34
N SER A 104 18.89 1.13 22.36
CA SER A 104 20.30 1.49 22.56
C SER A 104 21.28 0.93 21.51
N ASP A 105 20.88 -0.01 20.65
CA ASP A 105 21.68 -0.44 19.48
C ASP A 105 21.63 0.57 18.32
N TYR A 106 20.70 1.54 18.36
CA TYR A 106 20.56 2.58 17.32
C TYR A 106 21.12 3.95 17.73
N ILE A 107 21.26 4.24 19.04
CA ILE A 107 21.53 5.59 19.56
C ILE A 107 22.74 5.59 20.49
N THR A 108 23.84 6.24 20.06
CA THR A 108 25.14 6.22 20.76
C THR A 108 25.59 7.59 21.32
N GLY A 109 24.67 8.52 21.56
CA GLY A 109 24.98 9.84 22.15
C GLY A 109 23.77 10.74 22.38
N ASP A 110 24.02 12.06 22.47
CA ASP A 110 22.96 13.08 22.40
C ASP A 110 22.16 12.90 21.10
N TYR A 111 20.82 12.96 21.18
CA TYR A 111 19.93 12.76 20.03
C TYR A 111 18.77 13.76 20.04
N LYS A 112 18.01 13.77 18.95
CA LYS A 112 16.75 14.51 18.80
C LYS A 112 15.64 13.56 18.40
N TYR A 113 14.42 13.81 18.87
CA TYR A 113 13.27 12.96 18.59
C TYR A 113 11.99 13.77 18.34
N VAL A 114 11.09 13.19 17.55
CA VAL A 114 9.72 13.65 17.30
C VAL A 114 8.90 12.47 16.77
N CYS A 115 7.58 12.49 16.96
CA CYS A 115 6.66 11.61 16.25
C CYS A 115 6.04 12.34 15.06
N CYS A 116 6.04 11.72 13.88
CA CYS A 116 5.51 12.28 12.64
C CYS A 116 5.09 11.14 11.71
N ASP A 117 3.88 11.21 11.13
CA ASP A 117 3.51 10.37 9.99
C ASP A 117 4.47 10.68 8.84
N LEU A 118 5.18 9.66 8.33
CA LEU A 118 6.02 9.73 7.14
C LEU A 118 5.64 8.67 6.09
N SER A 119 4.70 7.77 6.38
CA SER A 119 4.15 6.78 5.44
C SER A 119 3.01 7.36 4.58
N GLY A 120 2.21 8.25 5.18
CA GLY A 120 0.96 8.78 4.63
C GLY A 120 -0.29 8.01 5.06
N ASP A 121 -0.24 7.28 6.19
CA ASP A 121 -1.38 6.53 6.76
C ASP A 121 -1.91 7.12 8.10
N GLY A 122 -1.31 8.19 8.62
CA GLY A 122 -1.68 8.84 9.86
C GLY A 122 -1.13 8.21 11.14
N ILE A 123 -0.48 7.04 11.08
CA ILE A 123 0.25 6.44 12.22
C ILE A 123 1.61 7.12 12.33
N ALA A 124 1.77 7.99 13.34
CA ALA A 124 3.01 8.72 13.51
C ALA A 124 4.20 7.81 13.85
N GLU A 125 5.24 7.82 13.02
CA GLU A 125 6.50 7.15 13.30
C GLU A 125 7.35 7.87 14.34
N LEU A 126 8.11 7.10 15.11
CA LEU A 126 9.16 7.65 15.97
C LEU A 126 10.40 7.99 15.12
N VAL A 127 10.58 9.29 14.84
CA VAL A 127 11.69 9.85 14.07
C VAL A 127 12.80 10.30 15.01
N ILE A 128 13.98 9.68 14.90
CA ILE A 128 15.19 10.01 15.65
C ILE A 128 16.28 10.56 14.73
N LEU A 129 16.93 11.66 15.16
CA LEU A 129 18.17 12.15 14.56
C LEU A 129 19.31 12.02 15.58
N SER A 130 20.39 11.34 15.21
CA SER A 130 21.59 11.15 16.04
C SER A 130 22.88 11.50 15.29
N PHE A 131 24.01 11.52 16.00
CA PHE A 131 25.33 11.84 15.46
C PHE A 131 26.33 10.75 15.85
N GLU A 132 26.91 10.06 14.87
CA GLU A 132 27.77 8.89 15.05
C GLU A 132 29.01 8.96 14.15
N ASP A 133 30.21 8.71 14.68
CA ASP A 133 31.48 8.66 13.93
C ASP A 133 31.71 9.82 12.91
N ASP A 134 31.43 11.06 13.35
CA ASP A 134 31.48 12.31 12.57
C ASP A 134 30.40 12.46 11.46
N GLU A 135 29.33 11.64 11.49
CA GLU A 135 28.22 11.65 10.53
C GLU A 135 26.83 11.80 11.20
N GLU A 136 25.90 12.46 10.52
CA GLU A 136 24.51 12.64 10.95
C GLU A 136 23.62 11.48 10.46
N ARG A 137 22.79 10.92 11.35
CA ARG A 137 22.00 9.70 11.09
C ARG A 137 20.52 9.90 11.42
N LEU A 138 19.66 9.61 10.44
CA LEU A 138 18.21 9.57 10.52
C LEU A 138 17.79 8.12 10.72
N VAL A 139 17.05 7.86 11.79
CA VAL A 139 16.48 6.55 12.11
C VAL A 139 14.98 6.75 12.36
N VAL A 140 14.14 6.00 11.65
CA VAL A 140 12.69 6.03 11.79
C VAL A 140 12.20 4.65 12.17
N PHE A 141 11.27 4.59 13.11
CA PHE A 141 10.62 3.37 13.57
C PHE A 141 9.12 3.46 13.37
N SER A 142 8.57 2.44 12.73
CA SER A 142 7.14 2.27 12.44
C SER A 142 6.57 1.12 13.28
N TYR A 143 5.24 1.08 13.39
CA TYR A 143 4.48 0.05 14.09
C TYR A 143 3.69 -0.81 13.10
N ASP A 144 3.61 -2.12 13.35
CA ASP A 144 2.88 -3.11 12.58
C ASP A 144 1.75 -3.68 13.45
N SER A 145 0.59 -3.01 13.45
CA SER A 145 -0.56 -3.32 14.32
C SER A 145 -1.20 -4.67 14.02
N ASP A 146 -0.97 -5.23 12.84
CA ASP A 146 -1.39 -6.60 12.49
C ASP A 146 -0.54 -7.67 13.22
N LYS A 147 0.56 -7.28 13.91
CA LYS A 147 1.54 -8.21 14.50
C LYS A 147 2.14 -7.77 15.85
N ASP A 148 1.62 -6.70 16.48
CA ASP A 148 2.16 -6.14 17.74
C ASP A 148 3.66 -5.73 17.70
N GLU A 149 4.21 -5.43 16.51
CA GLU A 149 5.66 -5.33 16.29
C GLU A 149 6.16 -3.94 15.87
N ILE A 150 7.36 -3.57 16.31
CA ILE A 150 8.09 -2.39 15.80
C ILE A 150 9.15 -2.83 14.80
N TYR A 151 9.31 -2.04 13.75
CA TYR A 151 10.38 -2.21 12.77
C TYR A 151 11.03 -0.88 12.40
N ASN A 152 12.27 -0.96 11.92
CA ASN A 152 12.99 0.19 11.38
C ASN A 152 12.69 0.37 9.89
N SER A 153 11.98 1.44 9.53
CA SER A 153 11.58 1.79 8.15
C SER A 153 12.60 2.69 7.44
N ILE A 154 13.30 3.59 8.16
CA ILE A 154 14.38 4.39 7.58
C ILE A 154 15.63 4.33 8.47
N ASN A 155 16.78 4.08 7.88
CA ASN A 155 18.09 4.14 8.56
C ASN A 155 19.14 4.65 7.57
N ARG A 156 19.28 5.97 7.52
CA ARG A 156 20.09 6.66 6.50
C ARG A 156 20.95 7.76 7.13
N LYS A 157 22.13 7.98 6.55
CA LYS A 157 22.91 9.19 6.81
C LYS A 157 22.23 10.39 6.15
N TYR A 158 22.14 11.51 6.85
CA TYR A 158 21.51 12.75 6.35
C TYR A 158 22.49 13.94 6.42
N ASN A 159 22.01 15.13 6.09
CA ASN A 159 22.81 16.35 5.90
C ASN A 159 22.04 17.58 6.43
N SER A 160 22.23 17.97 7.69
CA SER A 160 21.36 18.94 8.38
C SER A 160 21.31 20.36 7.80
N ASP A 161 22.30 20.76 6.98
CA ASP A 161 22.29 22.03 6.25
C ASP A 161 21.38 22.02 4.99
N CYS A 162 20.87 20.85 4.60
CA CYS A 162 20.04 20.66 3.39
C CYS A 162 18.75 19.85 3.61
N ASP A 163 18.71 18.99 4.63
CA ASP A 163 17.69 17.95 4.77
C ASP A 163 16.61 18.36 5.78
N TYR A 164 15.35 18.05 5.46
CA TYR A 164 14.20 18.51 6.21
C TYR A 164 13.21 17.36 6.47
N ILE A 165 12.65 17.31 7.67
CA ILE A 165 11.49 16.46 7.98
C ILE A 165 10.27 17.38 8.01
N SER A 166 9.38 17.24 7.02
CA SER A 166 8.22 18.11 6.82
C SER A 166 7.01 17.64 7.63
N LYS A 167 6.21 18.56 8.16
CA LYS A 167 4.88 18.24 8.71
C LYS A 167 3.90 17.72 7.65
N ASN A 168 4.21 17.88 6.37
CA ASN A 168 3.43 17.35 5.25
C ASN A 168 3.66 15.84 5.03
N GLY A 169 4.47 15.18 5.86
CA GLY A 169 4.60 13.73 5.89
C GLY A 169 5.71 13.13 5.02
N PHE A 170 6.87 13.79 4.95
CA PHE A 170 8.02 13.25 4.21
C PHE A 170 9.37 13.78 4.73
N ALA A 171 10.44 13.03 4.43
CA ALA A 171 11.82 13.46 4.58
C ALA A 171 12.41 13.90 3.24
N LEU A 172 12.81 15.18 3.13
CA LEU A 172 13.66 15.66 2.04
C LEU A 172 15.12 15.32 2.36
N ILE A 173 15.75 14.47 1.56
CA ILE A 173 17.15 14.07 1.74
C ILE A 173 17.99 14.47 0.53
N ASN A 174 19.09 15.19 0.77
CA ASN A 174 20.08 15.58 -0.21
C ASN A 174 21.33 14.70 -0.05
N SER A 175 21.83 14.19 -1.19
CA SER A 175 23.15 13.58 -1.25
C SER A 175 24.00 14.20 -2.34
N TYR A 176 25.27 14.37 -2.05
CA TYR A 176 26.29 14.88 -2.95
C TYR A 176 27.34 13.76 -3.14
N GLU A 177 27.66 13.41 -4.38
CA GLU A 177 28.58 12.32 -4.73
C GLU A 177 29.69 12.84 -5.67
N ASP A 178 30.95 12.50 -5.40
CA ASP A 178 32.08 12.89 -6.25
C ASP A 178 32.18 12.02 -7.54
N GLU A 179 33.10 12.37 -8.46
CA GLU A 179 33.37 11.58 -9.68
C GLU A 179 33.72 10.09 -9.44
N SER A 180 34.01 9.69 -8.19
CA SER A 180 34.31 8.31 -7.78
C SER A 180 33.17 7.64 -7.00
N GLY A 181 32.04 8.33 -6.79
CA GLY A 181 30.89 7.84 -6.04
C GLY A 181 31.02 7.94 -4.51
N ASN A 182 31.99 8.70 -3.98
CA ASN A 182 32.09 8.95 -2.54
C ASN A 182 31.07 10.02 -2.14
N ARG A 183 30.29 9.78 -1.08
CA ARG A 183 29.36 10.77 -0.53
C ARG A 183 30.12 11.89 0.17
N TYR A 184 29.69 13.12 -0.06
CA TYR A 184 30.09 14.33 0.67
C TYR A 184 29.02 14.69 1.72
N SER A 185 29.48 15.10 2.90
CA SER A 185 28.65 15.53 4.04
C SER A 185 28.73 17.06 4.19
N GLY A 186 27.58 17.70 4.41
CA GLY A 186 27.44 19.16 4.36
C GLY A 186 26.88 19.65 3.02
N LYS A 187 26.46 20.92 2.97
CA LYS A 187 25.97 21.58 1.74
C LYS A 187 27.12 21.94 0.81
N THR A 188 26.95 21.71 -0.50
CA THR A 188 27.89 22.21 -1.51
C THR A 188 27.17 22.68 -2.78
N ASP A 189 27.61 23.83 -3.30
CA ASP A 189 27.20 24.37 -4.61
C ASP A 189 28.19 23.97 -5.72
N ASP A 190 29.23 23.18 -5.41
CA ASP A 190 30.30 22.79 -6.33
C ASP A 190 29.76 21.84 -7.42
N GLU A 191 29.78 22.31 -8.67
CA GLU A 191 29.33 21.60 -9.87
C GLU A 191 30.09 20.29 -10.14
N SER A 192 31.22 20.02 -9.47
CA SER A 192 31.94 18.73 -9.59
C SER A 192 31.32 17.56 -8.83
N TYR A 193 30.24 17.80 -8.06
CA TYR A 193 29.46 16.75 -7.39
C TYR A 193 28.13 16.50 -8.12
N THR A 194 27.80 15.22 -8.31
CA THR A 194 26.42 14.82 -8.62
C THR A 194 25.56 15.05 -7.38
N GLN A 195 24.52 15.89 -7.50
CA GLN A 195 23.54 16.13 -6.45
C GLN A 195 22.29 15.30 -6.72
N LYS A 196 21.76 14.65 -5.68
CA LYS A 196 20.43 14.04 -5.67
C LYS A 196 19.60 14.70 -4.57
N ILE A 197 18.33 14.94 -4.88
CA ILE A 197 17.33 15.46 -3.96
C ILE A 197 16.19 14.45 -3.98
N SER A 198 15.93 13.77 -2.86
CA SER A 198 14.95 12.68 -2.77
C SER A 198 13.86 12.99 -1.75
N ILE A 199 12.61 12.70 -2.12
CA ILE A 199 11.45 12.66 -1.21
C ILE A 199 11.31 11.23 -0.71
N ILE A 200 11.64 11.03 0.55
CA ILE A 200 11.60 9.74 1.21
C ILE A 200 10.39 9.66 2.12
N LEU A 201 9.54 8.67 1.85
CA LEU A 201 8.47 8.21 2.72
C LEU A 201 8.97 7.03 3.55
N SER A 202 8.31 6.81 4.68
CA SER A 202 8.37 5.54 5.41
C SER A 202 7.73 4.43 4.58
N ASP A 203 8.16 3.19 4.80
CA ASP A 203 7.81 2.02 4.01
C ASP A 203 8.13 0.73 4.79
N ASP A 204 7.30 -0.31 4.67
CA ASP A 204 7.50 -1.58 5.39
C ASP A 204 8.59 -2.45 4.74
N SER A 205 8.75 -2.31 3.43
CA SER A 205 9.59 -3.19 2.60
C SER A 205 11.10 -2.96 2.77
N SER A 206 11.50 -1.79 3.26
CA SER A 206 12.82 -1.23 2.95
C SER A 206 13.33 -0.27 4.02
N LYS A 207 14.40 -0.63 4.74
CA LYS A 207 15.11 0.24 5.72
C LYS A 207 15.76 1.51 5.13
N MET A 208 15.47 1.81 3.87
CA MET A 208 15.90 2.99 3.14
C MET A 208 14.75 4.01 2.97
N GLY A 209 13.52 3.63 3.31
CA GLY A 209 12.29 4.31 2.91
C GLY A 209 12.01 4.20 1.40
N TYR A 210 10.79 4.53 1.03
CA TYR A 210 10.34 4.61 -0.37
C TYR A 210 10.68 5.99 -0.94
N SER A 211 11.34 6.05 -2.10
CA SER A 211 11.74 7.31 -2.75
C SER A 211 10.70 7.75 -3.78
N LEU A 212 9.63 8.42 -3.35
CA LEU A 212 8.52 8.85 -4.21
C LEU A 212 8.97 9.74 -5.37
N PHE A 213 9.78 10.76 -5.08
CA PHE A 213 10.35 11.64 -6.10
C PHE A 213 11.86 11.75 -5.92
N GLN A 214 12.58 11.91 -7.03
CA GLN A 214 14.00 12.20 -7.02
C GLN A 214 14.37 13.14 -8.17
N TRP A 215 15.06 14.22 -7.85
CA TRP A 215 15.79 15.04 -8.83
C TRP A 215 17.28 14.74 -8.77
N LYS A 216 17.94 14.68 -9.93
CA LYS A 216 19.37 14.42 -10.06
C LYS A 216 20.05 15.43 -10.98
N ARG A 217 21.02 16.18 -10.48
CA ARG A 217 21.94 17.00 -11.28
C ARG A 217 23.30 16.32 -11.31
N GLU A 218 23.72 15.83 -12.48
CA GLU A 218 25.03 15.18 -12.62
C GLU A 218 26.19 16.18 -12.48
N ALA A 219 27.36 15.69 -12.07
CA ALA A 219 28.59 16.49 -12.04
C ALA A 219 28.87 17.12 -13.42
N GLY A 220 29.06 18.44 -13.45
CA GLY A 220 29.23 19.25 -14.65
C GLY A 220 27.93 19.65 -15.37
N SER A 221 26.75 19.27 -14.84
CA SER A 221 25.45 19.73 -15.32
C SER A 221 24.97 20.98 -14.59
N SER A 222 24.31 21.89 -15.31
CA SER A 222 23.50 22.97 -14.73
C SER A 222 22.03 22.60 -14.55
N GLU A 223 21.60 21.46 -15.12
CA GLU A 223 20.20 21.03 -15.22
C GLU A 223 19.97 19.76 -14.38
N TYR A 224 18.78 19.67 -13.76
CA TYR A 224 18.28 18.49 -13.06
C TYR A 224 17.45 17.62 -14.01
N ASP A 225 17.63 16.31 -13.89
CA ASP A 225 16.72 15.27 -14.39
C ASP A 225 15.76 14.86 -13.26
N GLY A 226 14.49 14.58 -13.54
CA GLY A 226 13.45 14.30 -12.54
C GLY A 226 12.06 14.90 -12.86
N PRO A 227 11.16 14.99 -11.86
CA PRO A 227 9.84 15.64 -12.00
C PRO A 227 9.91 17.14 -12.38
N SER A 228 8.77 17.71 -12.77
CA SER A 228 8.69 19.10 -13.25
C SER A 228 9.11 20.16 -12.22
N GLU A 229 9.42 21.36 -12.72
CA GLU A 229 9.74 22.54 -11.90
C GLU A 229 8.55 22.93 -10.98
N ASP A 230 7.31 22.78 -11.46
CA ASP A 230 6.10 23.02 -10.64
C ASP A 230 6.01 22.04 -9.44
N ILE A 231 6.30 20.75 -9.66
CA ILE A 231 6.33 19.74 -8.59
C ILE A 231 7.49 20.03 -7.62
N TYR A 232 8.64 20.46 -8.14
CA TYR A 232 9.80 20.83 -7.32
C TYR A 232 9.47 22.01 -6.39
N ASP A 233 8.89 23.08 -6.92
CA ASP A 233 8.55 24.27 -6.13
C ASP A 233 7.48 23.97 -5.07
N GLN A 234 6.41 23.22 -5.41
CA GLN A 234 5.39 22.76 -4.46
C GLN A 234 6.02 21.96 -3.31
N ILE A 235 6.89 21.01 -3.65
CA ILE A 235 7.58 20.16 -2.68
C ILE A 235 8.55 20.97 -1.79
N MET A 236 9.23 21.99 -2.34
CA MET A 236 10.10 22.87 -1.57
C MET A 236 9.33 23.81 -0.64
N GLU A 237 8.13 24.25 -1.03
CA GLU A 237 7.22 24.98 -0.14
C GLU A 237 6.77 24.09 1.03
N MET A 238 6.31 22.87 0.75
CA MET A 238 5.92 21.88 1.77
C MET A 238 7.09 21.51 2.69
N ALA A 239 8.31 21.35 2.16
CA ALA A 239 9.50 21.05 2.94
C ALA A 239 9.96 22.21 3.85
N SER A 240 9.46 23.43 3.62
CA SER A 240 9.77 24.59 4.46
C SER A 240 9.03 24.57 5.80
N ASP A 241 7.88 23.89 5.90
CA ASP A 241 7.18 23.70 7.18
C ASP A 241 7.66 22.42 7.90
N GLN A 242 8.68 22.61 8.75
CA GLN A 242 9.39 21.53 9.42
C GLN A 242 8.72 21.11 10.73
N VAL A 243 8.93 19.85 11.11
CA VAL A 243 8.62 19.34 12.47
C VAL A 243 9.54 19.99 13.52
N ILE A 244 9.08 20.06 14.78
CA ILE A 244 9.88 20.59 15.90
C ILE A 244 10.39 19.41 16.73
N PHE A 245 11.72 19.24 16.74
CA PHE A 245 12.38 18.19 17.50
C PHE A 245 12.58 18.55 18.97
N SER A 246 12.34 17.59 19.85
CA SER A 246 12.82 17.57 21.24
C SER A 246 14.26 17.07 21.31
N GLU A 247 15.02 17.49 22.34
CA GLU A 247 16.38 16.99 22.61
C GLU A 247 16.34 15.88 23.67
N GLY A 248 17.12 14.81 23.47
CA GLY A 248 17.27 13.69 24.41
C GLY A 248 18.74 13.28 24.62
N LYS A 249 19.01 12.59 25.73
CA LYS A 249 20.36 12.16 26.15
C LYS A 249 20.38 10.73 26.71
N ASP A 250 19.40 10.41 27.54
CA ASP A 250 19.11 9.06 28.00
C ASP A 250 17.76 8.63 27.36
N PRO A 251 17.56 7.38 26.88
CA PRO A 251 16.34 6.98 26.14
C PRO A 251 15.02 7.39 26.82
N GLY A 252 14.97 7.28 28.15
CA GLY A 252 13.82 7.67 28.97
C GLY A 252 13.44 9.15 28.93
N ASP A 253 14.27 10.04 28.37
CA ASP A 253 13.96 11.45 28.15
C ASP A 253 12.76 11.66 27.21
N MET A 254 12.43 10.68 26.35
CA MET A 254 11.28 10.78 25.43
C MET A 254 9.98 10.16 25.95
N ILE A 255 10.02 9.37 27.03
CA ILE A 255 8.81 8.71 27.56
C ILE A 255 7.69 9.72 27.88
N PRO A 256 7.94 10.87 28.54
CA PRO A 256 6.89 11.86 28.82
C PRO A 256 6.28 12.50 27.57
N TYR A 257 7.01 12.50 26.44
CA TYR A 257 6.51 12.99 25.16
C TYR A 257 5.64 11.93 24.47
N LEU A 258 6.06 10.65 24.50
CA LEU A 258 5.24 9.54 24.02
C LEU A 258 3.95 9.37 24.85
N GLU A 259 4.00 9.63 26.17
CA GLU A 259 2.81 9.69 27.04
C GLU A 259 1.87 10.86 26.65
N GLU A 260 2.40 12.04 26.29
CA GLU A 260 1.59 13.18 25.80
C GLU A 260 0.96 12.90 24.41
N CYS A 261 1.67 12.17 23.53
CA CYS A 261 1.16 11.72 22.25
C CYS A 261 0.07 10.63 22.39
N GLU A 262 0.21 9.69 23.32
CA GLU A 262 -0.83 8.69 23.65
C GLU A 262 -2.10 9.39 24.21
N GLU A 263 -1.95 10.35 25.14
CA GLU A 263 -3.08 11.13 25.68
C GLU A 263 -3.81 12.01 24.63
N SER A 264 -3.24 12.21 23.43
CA SER A 264 -3.80 13.05 22.37
C SER A 264 -4.00 12.32 21.02
N PHE A 265 -3.89 10.99 21.00
CA PHE A 265 -3.88 10.22 19.75
C PHE A 265 -5.18 10.35 18.94
N GLU A 266 -6.36 10.17 19.57
CA GLU A 266 -7.67 10.27 18.91
C GLU A 266 -7.85 11.65 18.24
N ASP A 267 -7.56 12.74 18.96
CA ASP A 267 -7.60 14.12 18.45
C ASP A 267 -6.63 14.30 17.25
N SER A 268 -5.44 13.69 17.30
CA SER A 268 -4.42 13.79 16.23
C SER A 268 -4.83 13.06 14.94
N ILE A 269 -5.49 11.90 15.05
CA ILE A 269 -6.06 11.18 13.90
C ILE A 269 -7.23 11.99 13.31
N GLU A 270 -8.05 12.62 14.16
CA GLU A 270 -9.12 13.53 13.72
C GLU A 270 -8.60 14.79 13.01
N GLU A 271 -7.46 15.36 13.43
CA GLU A 271 -6.83 16.51 12.75
C GLU A 271 -6.16 16.07 11.43
N TYR A 272 -5.43 14.95 11.44
CA TYR A 272 -4.83 14.33 10.27
C TYR A 272 -5.86 14.09 9.16
N LYS A 273 -7.00 13.45 9.48
CA LYS A 273 -8.03 13.15 8.48
C LYS A 273 -8.50 14.43 7.79
N LYS A 274 -8.86 15.46 8.55
CA LYS A 274 -9.36 16.76 8.04
C LYS A 274 -8.31 17.46 7.17
N PHE A 275 -7.03 17.39 7.55
CA PHE A 275 -5.91 17.95 6.79
C PHE A 275 -5.78 17.28 5.40
N LYS A 276 -5.80 15.94 5.35
CA LYS A 276 -5.75 15.16 4.10
C LYS A 276 -7.01 15.31 3.25
N GLN A 277 -8.21 15.27 3.85
CA GLN A 277 -9.49 15.49 3.18
C GLN A 277 -9.57 16.86 2.49
N SER A 278 -8.93 17.87 3.08
CA SER A 278 -8.79 19.23 2.53
C SER A 278 -7.66 19.37 1.48
N GLY A 279 -7.13 18.27 0.95
CA GLY A 279 -6.13 18.26 -0.13
C GLY A 279 -4.70 18.62 0.29
N ASN A 280 -4.35 18.54 1.58
CA ASN A 280 -3.00 18.89 2.08
C ASN A 280 -2.12 17.66 2.36
N GLY A 281 -0.84 17.92 2.61
CA GLY A 281 0.18 16.88 2.83
C GLY A 281 0.70 16.27 1.53
N ILE A 282 1.66 15.35 1.64
CA ILE A 282 2.21 14.63 0.50
C ILE A 282 1.18 13.65 -0.07
N PHE A 283 1.22 13.45 -1.39
CA PHE A 283 0.46 12.44 -2.12
C PHE A 283 1.35 11.89 -3.24
N ARG A 284 1.11 10.67 -3.69
CA ARG A 284 1.83 10.06 -4.82
C ARG A 284 1.38 10.73 -6.13
N ASN A 285 0.09 10.98 -6.25
CA ASN A 285 -0.54 11.74 -7.32
C ASN A 285 -0.65 13.23 -6.96
N LEU A 286 0.41 14.01 -7.10
CA LEU A 286 0.39 15.46 -6.80
C LEU A 286 -0.59 16.28 -7.68
N SER A 287 -1.14 15.70 -8.74
CA SER A 287 -2.12 16.34 -9.64
C SER A 287 -3.54 16.44 -9.06
N ILE A 288 -3.78 16.01 -7.81
CA ILE A 288 -5.11 15.91 -7.16
C ILE A 288 -6.01 17.15 -7.30
N ILE A 289 -5.42 18.35 -7.38
CA ILE A 289 -6.15 19.63 -7.44
C ILE A 289 -7.02 19.76 -8.72
N ASP A 290 -6.59 19.18 -9.85
CA ASP A 290 -7.30 19.27 -11.14
C ASP A 290 -8.14 18.01 -11.47
N LEU A 291 -8.24 17.04 -10.55
CA LEU A 291 -8.98 15.79 -10.80
C LEU A 291 -10.50 15.94 -10.57
N PRO A 292 -11.34 15.35 -11.42
CA PRO A 292 -12.79 15.44 -11.27
C PRO A 292 -13.28 14.62 -10.08
N ASP A 293 -13.90 15.27 -9.10
CA ASP A 293 -14.48 14.63 -7.91
C ASP A 293 -15.92 15.13 -7.74
N ASN A 294 -16.82 14.63 -8.59
CA ASN A 294 -18.18 15.14 -8.72
C ASN A 294 -19.12 14.50 -7.67
N GLU A 295 -20.08 15.29 -7.16
CA GLU A 295 -21.20 14.80 -6.35
C GLU A 295 -22.28 14.15 -7.24
N TYR A 296 -22.61 12.88 -6.98
CA TYR A 296 -23.69 12.13 -7.62
C TYR A 296 -24.84 11.86 -6.63
N LYS A 297 -25.96 11.34 -7.14
CA LYS A 297 -27.18 11.10 -6.34
C LYS A 297 -27.58 9.64 -6.20
N GLU A 298 -27.01 8.78 -7.04
CA GLU A 298 -27.36 7.38 -7.20
C GLU A 298 -26.06 6.65 -7.58
N ALA A 299 -25.77 5.50 -6.96
CA ALA A 299 -24.49 4.80 -7.12
C ALA A 299 -24.19 4.44 -8.59
N ASP A 300 -25.17 3.89 -9.32
CA ASP A 300 -25.09 3.56 -10.75
C ASP A 300 -24.51 4.72 -11.59
N ALA A 301 -24.86 5.97 -11.28
CA ALA A 301 -24.43 7.13 -12.05
C ALA A 301 -22.98 7.55 -11.73
N ALA A 302 -22.53 7.34 -10.50
CA ALA A 302 -21.14 7.56 -10.09
C ALA A 302 -20.22 6.47 -10.68
N TYR A 303 -20.64 5.21 -10.58
CA TYR A 303 -19.91 4.06 -11.13
C TYR A 303 -19.73 4.17 -12.66
N GLU A 304 -20.80 4.44 -13.41
CA GLU A 304 -20.69 4.68 -14.86
C GLU A 304 -19.77 5.86 -15.19
N ALA A 305 -19.81 6.97 -14.42
CA ALA A 305 -18.91 8.10 -14.63
C ALA A 305 -17.43 7.74 -14.36
N PHE A 306 -17.14 6.93 -13.35
CA PHE A 306 -15.78 6.46 -13.07
C PHE A 306 -15.25 5.55 -14.18
N LEU A 307 -16.07 4.61 -14.65
CA LEU A 307 -15.72 3.72 -15.77
C LEU A 307 -15.52 4.47 -17.11
N ASN A 308 -16.15 5.63 -17.28
CA ASN A 308 -15.91 6.54 -18.41
C ASN A 308 -14.79 7.58 -18.14
N ASN A 309 -14.09 7.48 -17.00
CA ASN A 309 -13.02 8.38 -16.57
C ASN A 309 -13.46 9.86 -16.41
N GLU A 310 -14.74 10.07 -16.08
CA GLU A 310 -15.38 11.39 -15.84
C GLU A 310 -15.38 11.81 -14.36
N THR A 311 -14.99 10.91 -13.44
CA THR A 311 -14.80 11.19 -12.00
C THR A 311 -13.70 10.30 -11.40
N THR A 312 -13.29 10.63 -10.18
CA THR A 312 -12.33 9.88 -9.36
C THR A 312 -13.00 8.97 -8.34
N VAL A 313 -12.24 7.99 -7.86
CA VAL A 313 -12.42 7.30 -6.57
C VAL A 313 -11.43 7.88 -5.57
N ARG A 314 -11.86 8.07 -4.33
CA ARG A 314 -11.03 8.49 -3.18
C ARG A 314 -10.46 7.26 -2.47
N CYS A 315 -9.19 7.32 -2.06
CA CYS A 315 -8.60 6.34 -1.15
C CYS A 315 -9.06 6.62 0.29
N GLU A 316 -9.81 5.68 0.85
CA GLU A 316 -10.35 5.75 2.20
C GLU A 316 -9.27 5.56 3.27
N TYR A 317 -9.56 6.00 4.50
CA TYR A 317 -8.70 5.82 5.66
C TYR A 317 -8.78 4.36 6.13
N GLY A 318 -7.63 3.69 6.25
CA GLY A 318 -7.56 2.31 6.74
C GLY A 318 -8.08 1.25 5.76
N ILE A 319 -7.94 1.45 4.44
CA ILE A 319 -8.16 0.36 3.48
C ILE A 319 -7.18 -0.77 3.79
N LYS A 320 -7.71 -1.96 4.12
CA LYS A 320 -6.91 -3.17 4.25
C LYS A 320 -6.51 -3.66 2.85
N ALA A 321 -5.23 -3.49 2.52
CA ALA A 321 -4.61 -4.11 1.35
C ALA A 321 -4.31 -5.58 1.67
N TYR A 322 -4.88 -6.52 0.91
CA TYR A 322 -4.72 -7.96 1.12
C TYR A 322 -3.89 -8.59 0.00
N ASN A 323 -2.93 -9.46 0.34
CA ASN A 323 -2.09 -10.20 -0.62
C ASN A 323 -1.45 -9.36 -1.77
N THR A 324 -1.21 -8.06 -1.57
CA THR A 324 -0.89 -7.11 -2.66
C THR A 324 0.21 -6.12 -2.29
N SER A 325 0.93 -5.63 -3.30
CA SER A 325 1.94 -4.56 -3.19
C SER A 325 1.43 -3.15 -3.57
N PHE A 326 0.11 -2.99 -3.79
CA PHE A 326 -0.48 -1.68 -4.08
C PHE A 326 -0.34 -0.74 -2.88
N SER A 327 0.26 0.43 -3.10
CA SER A 327 0.54 1.42 -2.05
C SER A 327 -0.07 2.77 -2.39
N TYR A 328 -0.86 3.29 -1.45
CA TYR A 328 -1.62 4.54 -1.54
C TYR A 328 -1.32 5.43 -0.32
N ILE A 329 -1.81 6.67 -0.35
CA ILE A 329 -1.84 7.60 0.78
C ILE A 329 -3.30 8.00 1.05
N TYR A 330 -3.68 8.21 2.31
CA TYR A 330 -5.07 8.59 2.60
C TYR A 330 -5.49 9.89 1.89
N GLY A 331 -6.69 9.89 1.32
CA GLY A 331 -7.25 11.03 0.59
C GLY A 331 -6.71 11.21 -0.82
N GLU A 332 -5.85 10.30 -1.32
CA GLU A 332 -5.53 10.26 -2.75
C GLU A 332 -6.78 10.06 -3.61
N LYS A 333 -6.73 10.57 -4.84
CA LYS A 333 -7.82 10.46 -5.81
C LYS A 333 -7.28 9.89 -7.10
N TYR A 334 -8.00 8.93 -7.66
CA TYR A 334 -7.62 8.22 -8.88
C TYR A 334 -8.79 8.15 -9.85
N THR A 335 -8.56 8.49 -11.11
CA THR A 335 -9.46 8.09 -12.21
C THR A 335 -9.08 6.68 -12.67
N LEU A 336 -9.97 5.97 -13.36
CA LEU A 336 -9.69 4.60 -13.82
C LEU A 336 -8.41 4.51 -14.67
N SER A 337 -8.14 5.51 -15.51
CA SER A 337 -6.90 5.64 -16.30
C SER A 337 -5.64 5.98 -15.51
N GLN A 338 -5.71 6.03 -14.17
CA GLN A 338 -4.57 6.16 -13.26
C GLN A 338 -4.31 4.87 -12.46
N TRP A 339 -5.22 3.89 -12.55
CA TRP A 339 -5.01 2.48 -12.12
C TRP A 339 -4.83 1.52 -13.31
N LEU A 340 -4.86 2.04 -14.54
CA LEU A 340 -4.60 1.30 -15.77
C LEU A 340 -3.36 1.89 -16.45
N ASP A 341 -2.21 1.21 -16.39
CA ASP A 341 -1.16 1.48 -17.37
C ASP A 341 -1.58 0.88 -18.72
N GLN A 342 -1.85 1.73 -19.72
CA GLN A 342 -2.37 1.28 -21.01
C GLN A 342 -1.34 0.58 -21.90
N ASP A 343 -0.05 0.63 -21.56
CA ASP A 343 1.00 -0.11 -22.27
C ASP A 343 1.24 -1.52 -21.67
N ASP A 344 0.92 -1.74 -20.37
CA ASP A 344 1.10 -3.03 -19.66
C ASP A 344 -0.22 -3.75 -19.26
N SER A 345 -1.39 -3.09 -19.31
CA SER A 345 -2.72 -3.67 -19.00
C SER A 345 -3.33 -4.48 -20.15
N ASP A 346 -3.64 -5.75 -19.90
CA ASP A 346 -4.15 -6.70 -20.91
C ASP A 346 -5.69 -6.84 -20.87
N THR A 347 -6.31 -6.81 -19.68
CA THR A 347 -7.78 -6.86 -19.52
C THR A 347 -8.33 -6.02 -18.37
N LEU A 348 -9.54 -5.48 -18.56
CA LEU A 348 -10.37 -4.82 -17.55
C LEU A 348 -11.72 -5.56 -17.46
N GLU A 349 -12.04 -6.15 -16.30
CA GLU A 349 -13.37 -6.69 -16.00
C GLU A 349 -14.06 -5.91 -14.89
N THR A 350 -15.40 -5.85 -14.91
CA THR A 350 -16.19 -5.11 -13.93
C THR A 350 -17.48 -5.85 -13.60
N ARG A 351 -17.90 -5.81 -12.32
CA ARG A 351 -19.17 -6.37 -11.85
C ARG A 351 -19.65 -5.67 -10.58
N TYR A 352 -20.88 -5.97 -10.19
CA TYR A 352 -21.46 -5.49 -8.93
C TYR A 352 -21.58 -6.62 -7.93
N ILE A 353 -21.22 -6.37 -6.68
CA ILE A 353 -21.48 -7.23 -5.53
C ILE A 353 -22.46 -6.55 -4.56
N ASP A 354 -22.88 -7.28 -3.51
CA ASP A 354 -23.85 -6.87 -2.49
C ASP A 354 -23.31 -7.39 -1.14
N CYS A 355 -22.33 -6.67 -0.56
CA CYS A 355 -21.59 -7.14 0.61
C CYS A 355 -22.52 -7.35 1.82
N GLY A 356 -22.44 -8.52 2.47
CA GLY A 356 -23.38 -8.89 3.55
C GLY A 356 -24.84 -9.15 3.09
N ASN A 357 -25.18 -8.98 1.81
CA ASN A 357 -26.54 -9.04 1.26
C ASN A 357 -27.52 -7.98 1.84
N ASP A 358 -27.04 -6.77 2.16
CA ASP A 358 -27.88 -5.71 2.72
C ASP A 358 -28.75 -5.00 1.65
N GLY A 359 -28.39 -5.13 0.38
CA GLY A 359 -29.04 -4.49 -0.77
C GLY A 359 -28.39 -3.20 -1.26
N SER A 360 -27.26 -2.79 -0.67
CA SER A 360 -26.26 -1.92 -1.29
C SER A 360 -25.66 -2.58 -2.54
N LYS A 361 -24.85 -1.83 -3.28
CA LYS A 361 -24.06 -2.35 -4.38
C LYS A 361 -22.71 -1.69 -4.50
N GLU A 362 -21.68 -2.52 -4.49
CA GLU A 362 -20.29 -2.14 -4.61
C GLU A 362 -19.82 -2.50 -6.02
N LEU A 363 -19.02 -1.62 -6.63
CA LEU A 363 -18.39 -1.88 -7.92
C LEU A 363 -17.06 -2.61 -7.67
N VAL A 364 -16.95 -3.82 -8.20
CA VAL A 364 -15.68 -4.54 -8.31
C VAL A 364 -15.06 -4.24 -9.68
N VAL A 365 -13.78 -3.87 -9.68
CA VAL A 365 -12.97 -3.65 -10.88
C VAL A 365 -11.76 -4.57 -10.80
N SER A 366 -11.59 -5.41 -11.82
CA SER A 366 -10.42 -6.28 -12.00
C SER A 366 -9.56 -5.76 -13.15
N VAL A 367 -8.27 -5.59 -12.91
CA VAL A 367 -7.27 -5.13 -13.89
C VAL A 367 -6.16 -6.17 -13.99
N THR A 368 -5.91 -6.72 -15.19
CA THR A 368 -4.81 -7.68 -15.42
C THR A 368 -3.64 -7.00 -16.13
N GLU A 369 -2.44 -7.10 -15.58
CA GLU A 369 -1.20 -6.53 -16.12
C GLU A 369 -0.12 -7.61 -16.37
N GLU A 370 0.61 -7.56 -17.48
CA GLU A 370 1.71 -8.51 -17.82
C GLU A 370 3.06 -8.18 -17.13
N LEU A 371 3.05 -7.96 -15.81
CA LEU A 371 4.27 -7.58 -15.09
C LEU A 371 5.34 -8.70 -15.10
N ASN A 372 6.45 -8.43 -15.79
CA ASN A 372 7.66 -9.27 -15.79
C ASN A 372 7.46 -10.74 -16.29
N GLN A 373 6.55 -10.97 -17.24
CA GLN A 373 6.20 -12.28 -17.81
C GLN A 373 5.30 -13.17 -16.92
N GLU A 374 4.70 -12.62 -15.87
CA GLU A 374 3.65 -13.29 -15.07
C GLU A 374 2.45 -12.34 -14.98
N PRO A 375 1.22 -12.76 -15.38
CA PRO A 375 0.05 -11.89 -15.25
C PRO A 375 -0.35 -11.76 -13.79
N PHE A 376 -0.62 -10.52 -13.37
CA PHE A 376 -1.21 -10.22 -12.06
C PHE A 376 -2.56 -9.54 -12.27
N GLU A 377 -3.56 -9.92 -11.47
CA GLU A 377 -4.88 -9.28 -11.48
C GLU A 377 -5.04 -8.46 -10.20
N TYR A 378 -5.13 -7.14 -10.33
CA TYR A 378 -5.47 -6.23 -9.23
C TYR A 378 -6.98 -6.07 -9.15
N ILE A 379 -7.55 -6.39 -7.98
CA ILE A 379 -9.00 -6.42 -7.73
C ILE A 379 -9.34 -5.33 -6.72
N TYR A 380 -10.10 -4.33 -7.16
CA TYR A 380 -10.50 -3.15 -6.39
C TYR A 380 -12.00 -3.21 -6.06
N VAL A 381 -12.38 -2.90 -4.82
CA VAL A 381 -13.79 -2.82 -4.37
C VAL A 381 -14.13 -1.39 -3.98
N ILE A 382 -15.12 -0.81 -4.69
CA ILE A 382 -15.47 0.60 -4.63
C ILE A 382 -16.91 0.75 -4.11
N SER A 383 -17.09 1.55 -3.06
CA SER A 383 -18.40 1.90 -2.51
C SER A 383 -18.84 3.32 -2.88
N PHE A 384 -20.13 3.54 -2.98
CA PHE A 384 -20.74 4.87 -3.09
C PHE A 384 -21.26 5.35 -1.72
N TYR A 385 -20.76 6.49 -1.23
CA TYR A 385 -21.20 7.10 0.03
C TYR A 385 -21.24 8.64 -0.07
N ASP A 386 -22.26 9.26 0.53
CA ASP A 386 -22.58 10.70 0.48
C ASP A 386 -22.25 11.42 -0.85
N GLY A 387 -22.65 10.80 -1.97
CA GLY A 387 -22.48 11.37 -3.31
C GLY A 387 -21.15 11.07 -4.00
N HIS A 388 -20.17 10.48 -3.32
CA HIS A 388 -18.83 10.21 -3.84
C HIS A 388 -18.46 8.72 -3.85
N LEU A 389 -17.34 8.39 -4.50
CA LEU A 389 -16.80 7.03 -4.59
C LEU A 389 -15.57 6.85 -3.70
N TYR A 390 -15.52 5.72 -3.00
CA TYR A 390 -14.43 5.36 -2.10
C TYR A 390 -13.92 3.96 -2.41
N LEU A 391 -12.60 3.81 -2.52
CA LEU A 391 -11.94 2.51 -2.52
C LEU A 391 -11.98 1.99 -1.07
N ARG A 392 -12.50 0.78 -0.85
CA ARG A 392 -12.72 0.23 0.51
C ARG A 392 -11.94 -1.04 0.80
N PHE A 393 -11.69 -1.85 -0.23
CA PHE A 393 -10.86 -3.04 -0.18
C PHE A 393 -10.12 -3.21 -1.50
N LEU A 394 -8.91 -3.78 -1.45
CA LEU A 394 -8.13 -4.10 -2.63
C LEU A 394 -7.24 -5.34 -2.39
N THR A 395 -7.11 -6.19 -3.42
CA THR A 395 -6.35 -7.44 -3.36
C THR A 395 -5.72 -7.77 -4.72
N GLN A 396 -4.84 -8.77 -4.77
CA GLN A 396 -4.10 -9.14 -5.98
C GLN A 396 -3.98 -10.65 -6.17
N SER A 397 -4.30 -11.12 -7.38
CA SER A 397 -4.05 -12.49 -7.85
C SER A 397 -2.81 -12.57 -8.74
N SER A 398 -2.26 -13.77 -8.90
CA SER A 398 -1.09 -14.08 -9.74
C SER A 398 -1.25 -15.45 -10.39
N SER A 399 -0.29 -15.88 -11.23
CA SER A 399 -0.32 -17.25 -11.79
C SER A 399 -0.15 -18.38 -10.74
N ARG A 400 0.09 -18.03 -9.46
CA ARG A 400 0.37 -18.96 -8.35
C ARG A 400 -0.55 -18.79 -7.14
N SER A 401 -1.31 -17.69 -7.09
CA SER A 401 -2.26 -17.33 -6.03
C SER A 401 -3.52 -16.75 -6.66
N ASP A 402 -4.62 -17.49 -6.58
CA ASP A 402 -5.92 -17.11 -7.12
C ASP A 402 -6.76 -16.55 -5.96
N THR A 403 -6.91 -15.22 -5.87
CA THR A 403 -7.87 -14.57 -4.97
C THR A 403 -9.17 -14.29 -5.72
N SER A 404 -10.28 -14.81 -5.19
CA SER A 404 -11.62 -14.63 -5.74
C SER A 404 -12.56 -14.00 -4.71
N ILE A 405 -13.41 -13.08 -5.16
CA ILE A 405 -14.45 -12.45 -4.33
C ILE A 405 -15.83 -12.90 -4.83
N GLY A 406 -16.71 -13.38 -3.95
CA GLY A 406 -18.08 -13.79 -4.28
C GLY A 406 -18.99 -12.61 -4.65
N ASP A 407 -20.27 -12.88 -4.89
CA ASP A 407 -21.27 -11.83 -5.13
C ASP A 407 -21.76 -11.17 -3.82
N ASN A 408 -21.43 -11.76 -2.66
CA ASN A 408 -21.84 -11.36 -1.31
C ASN A 408 -20.67 -10.86 -0.43
N GLY A 409 -19.53 -10.52 -1.02
CA GLY A 409 -18.33 -10.10 -0.28
C GLY A 409 -17.45 -11.22 0.29
N TYR A 410 -17.82 -12.50 0.16
CA TYR A 410 -16.96 -13.63 0.58
C TYR A 410 -15.64 -13.65 -0.20
N ILE A 411 -14.52 -13.98 0.43
CA ILE A 411 -13.20 -14.04 -0.21
C ILE A 411 -12.64 -15.45 -0.03
N LEU A 412 -12.26 -16.07 -1.15
CA LEU A 412 -11.50 -17.31 -1.18
C LEU A 412 -10.21 -17.06 -1.95
N ASP A 413 -9.08 -17.17 -1.26
CA ASP A 413 -7.73 -17.11 -1.83
C ASP A 413 -7.05 -18.48 -1.72
N GLY A 414 -6.19 -18.82 -2.68
CA GLY A 414 -5.44 -20.08 -2.62
C GLY A 414 -4.32 -20.21 -3.64
N GLY A 415 -3.32 -21.01 -3.29
CA GLY A 415 -2.10 -21.16 -4.10
C GLY A 415 -1.23 -22.36 -3.72
N SER A 416 -0.15 -22.56 -4.47
CA SER A 416 0.84 -23.61 -4.20
C SER A 416 2.12 -23.00 -3.63
N SER A 417 2.45 -23.35 -2.38
CA SER A 417 3.70 -22.95 -1.75
C SER A 417 4.86 -23.89 -2.12
N SER A 418 4.55 -25.17 -2.37
CA SER A 418 5.48 -26.15 -2.92
C SER A 418 4.71 -27.28 -3.62
N GLU A 419 5.44 -28.22 -4.24
CA GLU A 419 4.85 -29.45 -4.83
C GLU A 419 4.15 -30.37 -3.80
N TYR A 420 4.32 -30.10 -2.49
CA TYR A 420 3.70 -30.84 -1.39
C TYR A 420 2.74 -29.99 -0.53
N VAL A 421 2.58 -28.70 -0.82
CA VAL A 421 1.82 -27.74 0.01
C VAL A 421 0.88 -26.89 -0.85
N GLU A 422 -0.41 -27.14 -0.68
CA GLU A 422 -1.52 -26.26 -1.12
C GLU A 422 -1.92 -25.37 0.07
N ILE A 423 -2.08 -24.07 -0.16
CA ILE A 423 -2.59 -23.10 0.81
C ILE A 423 -3.95 -22.61 0.35
N ILE A 424 -4.91 -22.51 1.28
CA ILE A 424 -6.19 -21.83 1.11
C ILE A 424 -6.36 -20.84 2.26
N ASN A 425 -6.85 -19.65 1.96
CA ASN A 425 -7.28 -18.64 2.92
C ASN A 425 -8.78 -18.35 2.72
N GLU A 426 -9.55 -18.30 3.81
CA GLU A 426 -10.92 -17.77 3.79
C GLU A 426 -10.98 -16.43 4.54
N ALA A 427 -11.70 -15.47 3.94
CA ALA A 427 -12.00 -14.15 4.50
C ALA A 427 -13.35 -13.65 3.97
N PHE A 428 -13.81 -12.47 4.40
CA PHE A 428 -14.97 -11.80 3.79
C PHE A 428 -14.94 -10.28 3.99
N LEU A 429 -15.80 -9.60 3.26
CA LEU A 429 -16.19 -8.19 3.45
C LEU A 429 -17.59 -8.16 4.06
N ASP A 430 -17.75 -7.46 5.20
CA ASP A 430 -19.07 -7.25 5.81
C ASP A 430 -19.89 -6.17 5.07
N SER A 431 -21.09 -5.84 5.58
CA SER A 431 -21.96 -4.81 4.98
C SER A 431 -21.37 -3.40 4.98
N ASP A 432 -20.45 -3.10 5.90
CA ASP A 432 -19.72 -1.83 5.93
C ASP A 432 -18.42 -1.89 5.10
N ILE A 433 -18.14 -3.04 4.47
CA ILE A 433 -17.00 -3.37 3.61
C ILE A 433 -15.68 -3.38 4.40
N ILE A 434 -15.75 -3.83 5.66
CA ILE A 434 -14.59 -4.12 6.51
C ILE A 434 -14.12 -5.55 6.20
N PHE A 435 -12.80 -5.73 6.08
CA PHE A 435 -12.19 -7.04 5.83
C PHE A 435 -12.05 -7.85 7.12
N HIS A 436 -12.66 -9.03 7.13
CA HIS A 436 -12.58 -10.01 8.20
C HIS A 436 -11.85 -11.25 7.70
N TYR A 437 -10.69 -11.54 8.29
CA TYR A 437 -10.02 -12.82 8.07
C TYR A 437 -10.73 -13.93 8.85
N ILE A 438 -10.73 -15.15 8.30
CA ILE A 438 -11.26 -16.33 8.99
C ILE A 438 -10.09 -17.28 9.30
N TYR A 439 -9.53 -17.95 8.29
CA TYR A 439 -8.49 -18.97 8.53
C TYR A 439 -7.47 -19.14 7.40
N GLN A 440 -6.29 -19.68 7.76
CA GLN A 440 -5.34 -20.29 6.81
C GLN A 440 -5.36 -21.81 6.93
N LEU A 441 -5.65 -22.51 5.84
CA LEU A 441 -5.48 -23.96 5.70
C LEU A 441 -4.24 -24.25 4.84
N LYS A 442 -3.28 -25.00 5.38
CA LYS A 442 -2.20 -25.64 4.62
C LYS A 442 -2.48 -27.13 4.52
N LYS A 443 -2.71 -27.64 3.30
CA LYS A 443 -2.81 -29.08 3.04
C LYS A 443 -1.41 -29.58 2.71
N VAL A 444 -0.82 -30.34 3.63
CA VAL A 444 0.57 -30.82 3.50
C VAL A 444 0.57 -32.33 3.30
N SER A 445 1.05 -32.80 2.15
CA SER A 445 1.17 -34.24 1.85
C SER A 445 2.38 -34.87 2.55
N GLY A 446 2.38 -36.20 2.70
CA GLY A 446 3.34 -36.96 3.49
C GLY A 446 4.82 -36.61 3.24
N GLU A 447 5.22 -36.39 1.98
CA GLU A 447 6.61 -36.03 1.66
C GLU A 447 7.00 -34.62 2.18
N GLY A 448 6.04 -33.69 2.28
CA GLY A 448 6.25 -32.34 2.82
C GLY A 448 6.09 -32.21 4.35
N LEU A 449 5.49 -33.19 5.04
CA LEU A 449 5.24 -33.10 6.49
C LEU A 449 6.51 -32.93 7.33
N ARG A 450 7.67 -33.37 6.82
CA ARG A 450 8.98 -33.25 7.49
C ARG A 450 9.43 -31.81 7.70
N ASP A 451 9.00 -30.88 6.84
CA ASP A 451 9.35 -29.46 6.97
C ASP A 451 8.50 -28.75 8.05
N TYR A 452 7.37 -29.35 8.44
CA TYR A 452 6.45 -28.85 9.48
C TYR A 452 6.63 -29.54 10.84
N PHE A 453 7.05 -30.81 10.84
CA PHE A 453 7.22 -31.64 12.04
C PHE A 453 8.68 -32.09 12.18
N THR A 454 9.60 -31.14 12.30
CA THR A 454 11.06 -31.36 12.19
C THR A 454 11.68 -32.23 13.29
N ASP A 455 10.99 -32.41 14.42
CA ASP A 455 11.45 -33.23 15.55
C ASP A 455 10.93 -34.70 15.50
N ILE A 456 10.33 -35.12 14.38
CA ILE A 456 9.83 -36.48 14.15
C ILE A 456 10.83 -37.29 13.31
N ASP A 457 11.38 -38.37 13.88
CA ASP A 457 12.34 -39.28 13.22
C ASP A 457 11.63 -40.22 12.20
N GLU A 458 10.34 -40.49 12.39
CA GLU A 458 9.53 -41.37 11.54
C GLU A 458 9.35 -40.82 10.10
N GLU A 459 9.15 -41.71 9.13
CA GLU A 459 8.75 -41.32 7.78
C GLU A 459 7.22 -41.29 7.70
N ALA A 460 6.63 -40.17 7.29
CA ALA A 460 5.21 -40.09 6.99
C ALA A 460 4.86 -40.91 5.72
N GLU A 461 3.66 -41.49 5.69
CA GLU A 461 3.17 -42.28 4.57
C GLU A 461 2.78 -41.41 3.35
N GLU A 462 3.08 -41.90 2.13
CA GLU A 462 2.79 -41.24 0.84
C GLU A 462 1.31 -40.79 0.68
N LEU A 463 0.38 -41.50 1.32
CA LEU A 463 -1.07 -41.23 1.26
C LEU A 463 -1.60 -40.44 2.48
N LEU A 464 -0.75 -40.11 3.44
CA LEU A 464 -1.10 -39.23 4.56
C LEU A 464 -1.08 -37.77 4.07
N THR A 465 -2.10 -37.00 4.45
CA THR A 465 -2.13 -35.54 4.31
C THR A 465 -2.59 -34.96 5.64
N ILE A 466 -1.87 -33.96 6.17
CA ILE A 466 -2.35 -33.20 7.33
C ILE A 466 -2.83 -31.84 6.85
N TYR A 467 -4.05 -31.49 7.24
CA TYR A 467 -4.65 -30.19 7.05
C TYR A 467 -4.31 -29.38 8.30
N ILE A 468 -3.42 -28.40 8.13
CA ILE A 468 -2.95 -27.51 9.20
C ILE A 468 -3.73 -26.21 9.09
N TYR A 469 -4.71 -26.04 9.97
CA TYR A 469 -5.51 -24.82 10.09
C TYR A 469 -4.85 -23.83 11.05
N ASN A 470 -5.01 -22.53 10.80
CA ASN A 470 -4.65 -21.45 11.72
C ASN A 470 -5.86 -20.53 11.81
N ILE A 471 -6.41 -20.40 13.03
CA ILE A 471 -7.67 -19.73 13.38
C ILE A 471 -7.39 -18.96 14.67
N ASP A 472 -7.62 -17.65 14.71
CA ASP A 472 -7.38 -16.77 15.87
C ASP A 472 -6.04 -17.06 16.60
N ASP A 473 -4.94 -17.08 15.84
CA ASP A 473 -3.56 -17.41 16.23
C ASP A 473 -3.31 -18.82 16.81
N GLU A 474 -4.34 -19.67 16.90
CA GLU A 474 -4.20 -21.08 17.28
C GLU A 474 -4.08 -22.01 16.05
N THR A 475 -3.14 -22.96 16.12
CA THR A 475 -2.90 -23.95 15.06
C THR A 475 -3.59 -25.29 15.37
N TYR A 476 -4.39 -25.77 14.43
CA TYR A 476 -5.16 -27.01 14.51
C TYR A 476 -4.75 -28.01 13.42
N TYR A 477 -4.91 -29.31 13.69
CA TYR A 477 -4.43 -30.38 12.81
C TYR A 477 -5.53 -31.42 12.54
N VAL A 478 -5.95 -31.58 11.29
CA VAL A 478 -6.87 -32.65 10.86
C VAL A 478 -6.12 -33.60 9.93
N ALA A 479 -6.17 -34.92 10.20
CA ALA A 479 -5.43 -35.92 9.44
C ALA A 479 -6.32 -36.67 8.43
N TYR A 480 -5.83 -36.82 7.21
CA TYR A 480 -6.49 -37.56 6.12
C TYR A 480 -5.57 -38.64 5.56
N TYR A 481 -6.11 -39.83 5.29
CA TYR A 481 -5.39 -40.93 4.66
C TYR A 481 -6.19 -41.44 3.44
N ASP A 482 -5.59 -41.42 2.25
CA ASP A 482 -6.27 -41.75 0.97
C ASP A 482 -7.62 -41.01 0.79
N TYR A 483 -7.63 -39.71 1.14
CA TYR A 483 -8.79 -38.80 1.13
C TYR A 483 -9.94 -39.12 2.12
N GLU A 484 -9.78 -40.09 3.03
CA GLU A 484 -10.71 -40.32 4.15
C GLU A 484 -10.12 -39.77 5.47
N GLU A 485 -10.96 -39.18 6.33
CA GLU A 485 -10.56 -38.55 7.60
C GLU A 485 -10.17 -39.60 8.65
N VAL A 486 -9.03 -39.42 9.31
CA VAL A 486 -8.49 -40.33 10.34
C VAL A 486 -9.18 -40.05 11.69
N THR A 487 -10.37 -40.62 11.85
CA THR A 487 -11.27 -40.33 12.99
C THR A 487 -11.05 -41.21 14.23
N THR A 488 -10.05 -42.10 14.27
CA THR A 488 -9.77 -42.93 15.46
C THR A 488 -8.28 -43.23 15.71
N GLU A 489 -7.87 -43.26 16.99
CA GLU A 489 -6.53 -43.68 17.46
C GLU A 489 -6.06 -45.02 16.87
N ALA A 490 -6.99 -45.91 16.49
CA ALA A 490 -6.66 -47.24 15.95
C ALA A 490 -6.15 -47.18 14.50
N ASP A 491 -6.45 -46.09 13.80
CA ASP A 491 -6.11 -45.83 12.40
C ASP A 491 -4.94 -44.82 12.27
N HIS A 492 -4.48 -44.23 13.38
CA HIS A 492 -3.30 -43.36 13.42
C HIS A 492 -2.06 -44.09 12.88
N THR A 493 -1.31 -43.45 11.99
CA THR A 493 -0.06 -43.99 11.46
C THR A 493 1.06 -43.90 12.49
N ASP A 494 2.22 -44.52 12.25
CA ASP A 494 3.32 -44.46 13.24
C ASP A 494 3.93 -43.05 13.31
N PHE A 495 3.93 -42.29 12.20
CA PHE A 495 4.24 -40.85 12.18
C PHE A 495 3.27 -40.05 13.05
N MET A 496 1.95 -40.26 12.92
CA MET A 496 0.95 -39.54 13.73
C MET A 496 1.14 -39.76 15.23
N LYS A 497 1.45 -40.99 15.66
CA LYS A 497 1.71 -41.30 17.08
C LYS A 497 2.95 -40.57 17.61
N SER A 498 3.99 -40.41 16.80
CA SER A 498 5.15 -39.60 17.19
C SER A 498 4.80 -38.11 17.31
N CYS A 499 3.92 -37.57 16.47
CA CYS A 499 3.38 -36.21 16.64
C CYS A 499 2.64 -36.07 17.99
N GLU A 500 1.79 -37.05 18.34
CA GLU A 500 1.10 -37.11 19.64
C GLU A 500 2.09 -37.22 20.83
N GLU A 501 3.20 -37.95 20.69
CA GLU A 501 4.25 -38.01 21.72
C GLU A 501 5.01 -36.68 21.89
N GLN A 502 5.05 -35.80 20.87
CA GLN A 502 5.54 -34.41 20.99
C GLN A 502 4.47 -33.42 21.48
N GLY A 503 3.21 -33.86 21.64
CA GLY A 503 2.11 -33.04 22.14
C GLY A 503 1.24 -32.37 21.06
N ILE A 504 1.38 -32.75 19.80
CA ILE A 504 0.40 -32.40 18.75
C ILE A 504 -0.93 -33.09 19.06
N VAL A 505 -2.04 -32.38 18.90
CA VAL A 505 -3.40 -32.91 19.07
C VAL A 505 -4.11 -32.84 17.73
N PHE A 506 -4.64 -33.98 17.29
CA PHE A 506 -5.49 -34.06 16.10
C PHE A 506 -6.95 -33.76 16.46
N SER A 507 -7.57 -32.88 15.69
CA SER A 507 -8.99 -32.51 15.75
C SER A 507 -9.78 -33.24 14.67
N SER A 508 -11.11 -33.35 14.80
CA SER A 508 -11.96 -33.78 13.69
C SER A 508 -12.32 -32.59 12.79
N GLN A 509 -12.71 -32.86 11.54
CA GLN A 509 -13.21 -31.80 10.66
C GLN A 509 -14.52 -31.20 11.18
N GLU A 510 -15.35 -31.96 11.91
CA GLU A 510 -16.59 -31.47 12.54
C GLU A 510 -16.29 -30.41 13.63
N ASP A 511 -15.20 -30.58 14.41
CA ASP A 511 -14.78 -29.57 15.39
C ASP A 511 -14.27 -28.28 14.71
N ILE A 512 -13.54 -28.39 13.60
CA ILE A 512 -12.99 -27.25 12.86
C ILE A 512 -14.09 -26.50 12.10
N ASP A 513 -15.04 -27.21 11.50
CA ASP A 513 -16.21 -26.60 10.85
C ASP A 513 -17.08 -25.84 11.87
N GLU A 514 -17.24 -26.31 13.11
CA GLU A 514 -17.94 -25.56 14.18
C GLU A 514 -17.19 -24.27 14.58
N LEU A 515 -15.85 -24.30 14.67
CA LEU A 515 -15.04 -23.09 14.96
C LEU A 515 -15.13 -22.04 13.85
N ILE A 516 -15.03 -22.48 12.59
CA ILE A 516 -15.12 -21.61 11.40
C ILE A 516 -16.48 -20.89 11.34
N GLU A 517 -17.57 -21.57 11.66
CA GLU A 517 -18.91 -20.98 11.67
C GLU A 517 -19.15 -20.09 12.92
N GLU A 518 -18.53 -20.37 14.07
CA GLU A 518 -18.55 -19.46 15.23
C GLU A 518 -17.81 -18.14 14.92
N GLN A 519 -16.65 -18.20 14.26
CA GLN A 519 -15.85 -17.04 13.87
C GLN A 519 -16.52 -16.21 12.75
N LYS A 520 -17.13 -16.86 11.76
CA LYS A 520 -18.00 -16.19 10.76
C LYS A 520 -19.17 -15.46 11.45
N TYR A 521 -19.81 -16.09 12.43
CA TYR A 521 -20.91 -15.48 13.18
C TYR A 521 -20.48 -14.36 14.14
N SER A 522 -19.31 -14.44 14.79
CA SER A 522 -18.80 -13.36 15.64
C SER A 522 -18.47 -12.10 14.84
N ASN A 523 -18.01 -12.28 13.61
CA ASN A 523 -17.56 -11.22 12.72
C ASN A 523 -18.69 -10.69 11.80
N GLY A 524 -19.91 -11.24 11.91
CA GLY A 524 -21.14 -10.66 11.36
C GLY A 524 -21.62 -11.18 9.99
N PHE A 525 -21.15 -12.35 9.55
CA PHE A 525 -21.52 -12.99 8.28
C PHE A 525 -22.91 -13.69 8.30
#